data_AF-A0A8J3P469-F1
#
_entry.id   AF-A0A8J3P469-F1
#
_cell.length_a   1.000
_cell.length_b   1.000
_cell.length_c   1.000
_cell.angle_alpha   90.00
_cell.angle_beta   90.00
_cell.angle_gamma   90.00
#
_symmetry.space_group_name_H-M   'P 1'
#
loop_
_entity.id
_entity.type
_entity.pdbx_description
1 polymer ?
#
loop_
_entity_poly.entity_id
_entity_poly.type
_entity_poly.pdbx_seq_one_letter_code
_entity_poly.pdbx_strand_id
1 'polypeptide(L)'
;MRTSTSAIARTIATVVRGTKFCSFSAETPVLLGDGSSKPISEIQVGDEVLATDPATGESGPREVTQLWIHQDELIDLKIGENYLTTTEDHRFWNETDQEWQRAEALDVGDKLRTPDGKTATVYGLRPATRHIAAAYNLTVAELHTYYVIAGDTPVLVHNDDDVIYYRGIRPDSDDHPFYARDNDIPVDKKTGFVKEGLGLSLDTDPEWLRARGMDPVPFDMSTLPDNMRVIRQGQRDTHYVIAPKEGADIKPADYRAATEGMRTTTC
;
A
#
# COMPACT_ATOMS: atom_id res chain seq x y z
N MET A 1 -7.48 18.04 -38.42
CA MET A 1 -7.39 16.88 -37.51
C MET A 1 -6.07 16.97 -36.76
N ARG A 2 -6.10 17.41 -35.49
CA ARG A 2 -4.92 17.39 -34.62
C ARG A 2 -5.02 16.11 -33.80
N THR A 3 -4.08 15.19 -34.05
CA THR A 3 -3.91 13.98 -33.26
C THR A 3 -3.49 14.38 -31.85
N SER A 4 -4.35 14.10 -30.88
CA SER A 4 -4.08 14.26 -29.45
C SER A 4 -3.22 13.08 -29.01
N THR A 5 -1.94 13.32 -28.73
CA THR A 5 -1.07 12.36 -28.07
C THR A 5 -1.44 12.36 -26.59
N SER A 6 -2.19 11.35 -26.16
CA SER A 6 -2.41 11.05 -24.74
C SER A 6 -1.06 10.72 -24.10
N ALA A 7 -0.61 11.57 -23.18
CA ALA A 7 0.55 11.29 -22.35
C ALA A 7 0.08 10.34 -21.24
N ILE A 8 0.40 9.06 -21.39
CA ILE A 8 0.21 8.06 -20.34
C ILE A 8 1.16 8.44 -19.20
N ALA A 9 0.61 8.91 -18.07
CA ALA A 9 1.37 9.08 -16.85
C ALA A 9 1.85 7.69 -16.41
N ARG A 10 3.15 7.43 -16.52
CA ARG A 10 3.76 6.24 -15.93
C ARG A 10 3.81 6.44 -14.41
N THR A 11 2.90 5.79 -13.70
CA THR A 11 2.96 5.67 -12.24
C THR A 11 4.15 4.78 -11.89
N ILE A 12 5.11 5.34 -11.15
CA ILE A 12 6.34 4.63 -10.75
C ILE A 12 6.04 3.88 -9.47
N ALA A 13 6.10 2.55 -9.52
CA ALA A 13 5.98 1.70 -8.36
C ALA A 13 7.11 1.99 -7.35
N THR A 14 6.76 2.05 -6.07
CA THR A 14 7.57 2.73 -5.06
C THR A 14 8.57 1.79 -4.41
N VAL A 15 9.87 1.87 -4.70
CA VAL A 15 10.88 1.13 -3.90
C VAL A 15 10.95 1.76 -2.48
N VAL A 16 10.94 1.01 -1.38
CA VAL A 16 11.06 1.58 -0.03
C VAL A 16 12.07 0.76 0.77
N ARG A 17 13.26 1.28 1.05
CA ARG A 17 14.20 0.58 1.94
C ARG A 17 13.84 0.85 3.40
N GLY A 18 13.71 -0.20 4.22
CA GLY A 18 13.83 -0.09 5.68
C GLY A 18 12.56 -0.33 6.51
N THR A 19 11.49 -0.85 5.92
CA THR A 19 10.24 -1.17 6.63
C THR A 19 9.78 -2.55 6.22
N LYS A 20 9.37 -3.37 7.19
CA LYS A 20 8.75 -4.67 6.92
C LYS A 20 7.43 -4.41 6.21
N PHE A 21 7.36 -4.72 4.91
CA PHE A 21 6.09 -4.78 4.21
C PHE A 21 5.79 -6.23 3.94
N CYS A 22 4.62 -6.69 4.38
CA CYS A 22 4.06 -7.96 3.96
C CYS A 22 3.98 -7.96 2.42
N SER A 23 4.86 -8.72 1.74
CA SER A 23 5.06 -8.57 0.28
C SER A 23 5.24 -9.89 -0.46
N PHE A 24 5.21 -9.83 -1.80
CA PHE A 24 5.35 -10.96 -2.72
C PHE A 24 6.44 -10.74 -3.78
N SER A 25 6.89 -11.82 -4.43
CA SER A 25 7.77 -11.69 -5.61
C SER A 25 7.07 -11.06 -6.81
N ALA A 26 7.84 -10.47 -7.72
CA ALA A 26 7.35 -9.73 -8.90
C ALA A 26 6.36 -10.52 -9.78
N GLU A 27 6.55 -11.84 -9.87
CA GLU A 27 5.82 -12.76 -10.72
C GLU A 27 4.51 -13.26 -10.10
N THR A 28 4.29 -12.98 -8.81
CA THR A 28 3.10 -13.43 -8.08
C THR A 28 1.83 -12.91 -8.75
N PRO A 29 0.95 -13.77 -9.30
CA PRO A 29 -0.25 -13.29 -9.97
C PRO A 29 -1.28 -12.80 -8.95
N VAL A 30 -1.90 -11.67 -9.25
CA VAL A 30 -3.02 -11.08 -8.50
C VAL A 30 -4.29 -11.29 -9.31
N LEU A 31 -5.37 -11.72 -8.64
CA LEU A 31 -6.68 -11.91 -9.25
C LEU A 31 -7.39 -10.56 -9.39
N LEU A 32 -7.72 -10.19 -10.62
CA LEU A 32 -8.43 -8.96 -10.95
C LEU A 32 -9.94 -9.09 -10.73
N GLY A 33 -10.62 -7.95 -10.60
CA GLY A 33 -12.06 -7.88 -10.39
C GLY A 33 -12.90 -8.47 -11.55
N ASP A 34 -12.33 -8.56 -12.75
CA ASP A 34 -12.95 -9.19 -13.92
C ASP A 34 -12.70 -10.71 -14.02
N GLY A 35 -11.98 -11.29 -13.04
CA GLY A 35 -11.62 -12.69 -12.98
C GLY A 35 -10.37 -13.08 -13.77
N SER A 36 -9.74 -12.14 -14.49
CA SER A 36 -8.40 -12.35 -15.07
C SER A 36 -7.30 -12.18 -14.02
N SER A 37 -6.03 -12.35 -14.39
CA SER A 37 -4.91 -12.12 -13.49
C SER A 37 -3.74 -11.44 -14.18
N LYS A 38 -2.93 -10.74 -13.38
CA LYS A 38 -1.67 -10.12 -13.79
C LYS A 38 -0.59 -10.38 -12.74
N PRO A 39 0.70 -10.46 -13.11
CA PRO A 39 1.78 -10.39 -12.14
C PRO A 39 1.67 -9.12 -11.28
N ILE A 40 1.97 -9.21 -9.99
CA ILE A 40 1.87 -8.07 -9.05
C ILE A 40 2.76 -6.90 -9.48
N SER A 41 3.88 -7.18 -10.16
CA SER A 41 4.78 -6.17 -10.73
C SER A 41 4.18 -5.38 -11.91
N GLU A 42 3.09 -5.86 -12.51
CA GLU A 42 2.38 -5.22 -13.62
C GLU A 42 1.08 -4.52 -13.19
N ILE A 43 0.66 -4.68 -11.93
CA ILE A 43 -0.50 -3.99 -11.36
C ILE A 43 -0.24 -2.48 -11.31
N GLN A 44 -1.25 -1.70 -11.62
CA GLN A 44 -1.20 -0.24 -11.61
C GLN A 44 -2.19 0.34 -10.61
N VAL A 45 -1.89 1.54 -10.07
CA VAL A 45 -2.90 2.32 -9.35
C VAL A 45 -4.10 2.54 -10.26
N GLY A 46 -5.30 2.28 -9.76
CA GLY A 46 -6.54 2.31 -10.53
C GLY A 46 -6.96 0.95 -11.10
N ASP A 47 -6.09 -0.07 -11.12
CA ASP A 47 -6.52 -1.44 -11.43
C ASP A 47 -7.48 -1.94 -10.34
N GLU A 48 -8.51 -2.69 -10.72
CA GLU A 48 -9.43 -3.30 -9.76
C GLU A 48 -9.03 -4.76 -9.49
N VAL A 49 -8.78 -5.08 -8.22
CA VAL A 49 -8.48 -6.45 -7.77
C VAL A 49 -9.70 -7.04 -7.07
N LEU A 50 -9.84 -8.37 -7.11
CA LEU A 50 -10.88 -9.02 -6.32
C LEU A 50 -10.48 -8.97 -4.84
N ALA A 51 -11.38 -8.46 -4.01
CA ALA A 51 -11.22 -8.39 -2.56
C ALA A 51 -12.41 -9.05 -1.87
N THR A 52 -12.17 -9.53 -0.64
CA THR A 52 -13.21 -10.14 0.20
C THR A 52 -12.95 -9.78 1.65
N ASP A 53 -13.98 -9.34 2.37
CA ASP A 53 -14.01 -9.35 3.82
C ASP A 53 -14.43 -10.76 4.28
N PRO A 54 -13.53 -11.55 4.89
CA PRO A 54 -13.85 -12.90 5.28
C PRO A 54 -14.81 -12.98 6.47
N ALA A 55 -14.94 -11.92 7.28
CA ALA A 55 -15.84 -11.89 8.44
C ALA A 55 -17.30 -11.68 8.02
N THR A 56 -17.54 -10.80 7.04
CA THR A 56 -18.90 -10.50 6.55
C THR A 56 -19.27 -11.28 5.29
N GLY A 57 -18.28 -11.76 4.54
CA GLY A 57 -18.45 -12.35 3.22
C GLY A 57 -18.67 -11.33 2.11
N GLU A 58 -18.59 -10.02 2.40
CA GLU A 58 -18.61 -8.99 1.36
C GLU A 58 -17.45 -9.24 0.39
N SER A 59 -17.76 -9.30 -0.91
CA SER A 59 -16.76 -9.58 -1.94
C SER A 59 -17.06 -8.78 -3.20
N GLY A 60 -16.01 -8.30 -3.85
CA GLY A 60 -16.13 -7.59 -5.11
C GLY A 60 -14.83 -6.89 -5.52
N PRO A 61 -14.84 -6.24 -6.69
CA PRO A 61 -13.72 -5.44 -7.14
C PRO A 61 -13.42 -4.30 -6.16
N ARG A 62 -12.13 -4.01 -5.94
CA ARG A 62 -11.63 -2.85 -5.20
C ARG A 62 -10.44 -2.24 -5.92
N GLU A 63 -10.40 -0.92 -5.96
CA GLU A 63 -9.33 -0.17 -6.61
C GLU A 63 -8.02 -0.33 -5.83
N VAL A 64 -6.94 -0.61 -6.55
CA VAL A 64 -5.57 -0.47 -6.04
C VAL A 64 -5.24 1.01 -5.97
N THR A 65 -5.06 1.53 -4.76
CA THR A 65 -4.79 2.95 -4.51
C THR A 65 -3.30 3.26 -4.41
N GLN A 66 -2.46 2.25 -4.14
CA GLN A 66 -1.02 2.41 -4.02
C GLN A 66 -0.24 1.14 -4.34
N LEU A 67 0.99 1.32 -4.82
CA LEU A 67 1.95 0.25 -5.07
C LEU A 67 3.21 0.45 -4.22
N TRP A 68 3.63 -0.64 -3.59
CA TRP A 68 4.83 -0.75 -2.79
C TRP A 68 5.77 -1.74 -3.46
N ILE A 69 7.03 -1.36 -3.55
CA ILE A 69 8.16 -2.19 -3.97
C ILE A 69 9.24 -2.01 -2.91
N HIS A 70 10.08 -2.99 -2.65
CA HIS A 70 11.30 -2.80 -1.85
C HIS A 70 12.25 -3.95 -2.05
N GLN A 71 13.36 -3.98 -1.32
CA GLN A 71 14.20 -5.17 -1.22
C GLN A 71 13.91 -5.83 0.12
N ASP A 72 13.51 -7.09 0.09
CA ASP A 72 13.24 -7.89 1.28
C ASP A 72 13.70 -9.33 1.11
N GLU A 73 13.76 -10.08 2.21
CA GLU A 73 13.92 -11.53 2.19
C GLU A 73 12.58 -12.20 1.85
N LEU A 74 12.58 -12.96 0.75
CA LEU A 74 11.44 -13.74 0.29
C LEU A 74 11.68 -15.24 0.53
N ILE A 75 10.60 -15.98 0.75
CA ILE A 75 10.56 -17.41 1.01
C ILE A 75 9.35 -18.05 0.31
N ASP A 76 9.46 -19.31 -0.10
CA ASP A 76 8.34 -20.03 -0.71
C ASP A 76 7.44 -20.62 0.36
N LEU A 77 6.14 -20.31 0.29
CA LEU A 77 5.07 -21.01 0.99
C LEU A 77 4.48 -22.06 0.06
N LYS A 78 4.44 -23.33 0.49
CA LYS A 78 3.81 -24.41 -0.28
C LYS A 78 2.30 -24.45 -0.01
N ILE A 79 1.50 -24.30 -1.06
CA ILE A 79 0.03 -24.33 -1.02
C ILE A 79 -0.45 -25.33 -2.07
N GLY A 80 -1.13 -26.39 -1.65
CA GLY A 80 -1.47 -27.50 -2.55
C GLY A 80 -0.21 -28.12 -3.16
N GLU A 81 -0.18 -28.24 -4.49
CA GLU A 81 0.99 -28.68 -5.24
C GLU A 81 1.88 -27.52 -5.73
N ASN A 82 1.45 -26.28 -5.49
CA ASN A 82 2.08 -25.07 -6.00
C ASN A 82 2.82 -24.30 -4.89
N TYR A 83 3.50 -23.23 -5.30
CA TYR A 83 4.27 -22.36 -4.43
C TYR A 83 3.86 -20.91 -4.64
N LEU A 84 3.99 -20.12 -3.58
CA LEU A 84 3.88 -18.67 -3.59
C LEU A 84 5.11 -18.10 -2.90
N THR A 85 5.81 -17.17 -3.54
CA THR A 85 7.01 -16.53 -2.99
C THR A 85 6.61 -15.24 -2.28
N THR A 86 6.75 -15.21 -0.96
CA THR A 86 6.22 -14.18 -0.05
C THR A 86 7.25 -13.80 1.02
N THR A 87 7.06 -12.70 1.73
CA THR A 87 7.74 -12.46 3.00
C THR A 87 7.18 -13.42 4.07
N GLU A 88 8.00 -13.79 5.06
CA GLU A 88 7.59 -14.72 6.13
C GLU A 88 6.50 -14.14 7.05
N ASP A 89 6.35 -12.82 7.05
CA ASP A 89 5.39 -12.09 7.86
C ASP A 89 4.07 -11.77 7.16
N HIS A 90 3.91 -12.09 5.87
CA HIS A 90 2.68 -11.79 5.14
C HIS A 90 1.48 -12.55 5.73
N ARG A 91 0.36 -11.84 5.95
CA ARG A 91 -0.85 -12.43 6.54
C ARG A 91 -1.79 -13.03 5.49
N PHE A 92 -2.17 -14.28 5.71
CA PHE A 92 -3.18 -15.01 4.95
C PHE A 92 -4.41 -15.22 5.82
N TRP A 93 -5.60 -15.26 5.20
CA TRP A 93 -6.79 -15.67 5.94
C TRP A 93 -6.80 -17.18 6.12
N ASN A 94 -6.60 -17.64 7.36
CA ASN A 94 -6.71 -19.04 7.73
C ASN A 94 -8.17 -19.38 8.07
N GLU A 95 -8.84 -20.15 7.21
CA GLU A 95 -10.17 -20.69 7.45
C GLU A 95 -10.22 -21.77 8.52
N THR A 96 -9.11 -22.43 8.85
CA THR A 96 -9.08 -23.37 9.97
C THR A 96 -9.37 -22.63 11.28
N ASP A 97 -8.66 -21.53 11.50
CA ASP A 97 -8.64 -20.80 12.77
C ASP A 97 -9.54 -19.55 12.75
N GLN A 98 -10.06 -19.17 11.58
CA GLN A 98 -10.87 -17.96 11.36
C GLN A 98 -10.12 -16.67 11.75
N GLU A 99 -8.83 -16.59 11.38
CA GLU A 99 -7.99 -15.44 11.68
C GLU A 99 -6.95 -15.14 10.58
N TRP A 100 -6.46 -13.90 10.61
CA TRP A 100 -5.31 -13.48 9.81
C TRP A 100 -4.01 -13.95 10.48
N GLN A 101 -3.31 -14.87 9.83
CA GLN A 101 -2.05 -15.41 10.33
C GLN A 101 -0.90 -15.14 9.38
N ARG A 102 0.26 -14.80 9.95
CA ARG A 102 1.53 -14.63 9.21
C ARG A 102 1.91 -15.96 8.57
N ALA A 103 2.59 -15.93 7.42
CA ALA A 103 3.01 -17.12 6.69
C ALA A 103 3.84 -18.10 7.56
N GLU A 104 4.69 -17.57 8.44
CA GLU A 104 5.49 -18.37 9.40
C GLU A 104 4.68 -19.00 10.54
N ALA A 105 3.46 -18.52 10.78
CA ALA A 105 2.58 -19.00 11.83
C ALA A 105 1.53 -20.00 11.34
N LEU A 106 1.40 -20.19 10.02
CA LEU A 106 0.52 -21.20 9.44
C LEU A 106 1.07 -22.60 9.70
N ASP A 107 0.22 -23.48 10.21
CA ASP A 107 0.54 -24.88 10.44
C ASP A 107 0.34 -25.73 9.18
N VAL A 108 1.07 -26.85 9.12
CA VAL A 108 0.86 -27.84 8.06
C VAL A 108 -0.54 -28.42 8.19
N GLY A 109 -1.34 -28.29 7.13
CA GLY A 109 -2.73 -28.73 7.08
C GLY A 109 -3.74 -27.59 7.11
N ASP A 110 -3.32 -26.37 7.45
CA ASP A 110 -4.18 -25.19 7.46
C ASP A 110 -4.83 -24.91 6.12
N LYS A 111 -5.97 -24.20 6.18
CA LYS A 111 -6.87 -23.99 5.05
C LYS A 111 -6.95 -22.51 4.75
N LEU A 112 -6.46 -22.09 3.58
CA LEU A 112 -6.57 -20.70 3.13
C LEU A 112 -7.84 -20.51 2.32
N ARG A 113 -8.54 -19.38 2.51
CA ARG A 113 -9.77 -19.06 1.77
C ARG A 113 -9.51 -18.77 0.30
N THR A 114 -10.37 -19.32 -0.55
CA THR A 114 -10.44 -19.02 -1.98
C THR A 114 -11.68 -18.15 -2.29
N PRO A 115 -11.78 -17.52 -3.48
CA PRO A 115 -12.89 -16.60 -3.79
C PRO A 115 -14.29 -17.21 -3.71
N ASP A 116 -14.44 -18.49 -4.04
CA ASP A 116 -15.73 -19.19 -4.02
C ASP A 116 -16.09 -19.80 -2.64
N GLY A 117 -15.32 -19.45 -1.60
CA GLY A 117 -15.48 -19.96 -0.24
C GLY A 117 -14.95 -21.38 -0.02
N LYS A 118 -14.31 -22.00 -1.02
CA LYS A 118 -13.52 -23.24 -0.82
C LYS A 118 -12.18 -22.91 -0.16
N THR A 119 -11.34 -23.94 0.01
CA THR A 119 -10.06 -23.80 0.69
C THR A 119 -8.88 -24.42 -0.06
N ALA A 120 -7.69 -23.86 0.17
CA ALA A 120 -6.40 -24.38 -0.29
C ALA A 120 -5.56 -24.83 0.91
N THR A 121 -4.83 -25.95 0.80
CA THR A 121 -4.11 -26.53 1.95
C THR A 121 -2.67 -26.03 2.03
N VAL A 122 -2.24 -25.60 3.21
CA VAL A 122 -0.87 -25.19 3.51
C VAL A 122 0.00 -26.40 3.84
N TYR A 123 1.21 -26.44 3.27
CA TYR A 123 2.25 -27.43 3.58
C TYR A 123 3.49 -26.80 4.23
N GLY A 124 3.43 -25.51 4.53
CA GLY A 124 4.46 -24.76 5.25
C GLY A 124 5.48 -24.06 4.36
N LEU A 125 6.29 -23.22 5.00
CA LEU A 125 7.39 -22.50 4.38
C LEU A 125 8.55 -23.43 4.00
N ARG A 126 9.33 -23.03 3.00
CA ARG A 126 10.55 -23.73 2.56
C ARG A 126 11.81 -22.89 2.86
N PRO A 127 12.45 -23.07 4.04
CA PRO A 127 13.61 -22.26 4.42
C PRO A 127 14.76 -22.26 3.41
N ALA A 128 14.94 -23.35 2.67
CA ALA A 128 15.99 -23.48 1.66
C ALA A 128 15.80 -22.56 0.43
N THR A 129 14.65 -21.91 0.28
CA THR A 129 14.37 -20.99 -0.84
C THR A 129 14.51 -19.52 -0.45
N ARG A 130 14.96 -19.22 0.78
CA ARG A 130 15.19 -17.84 1.25
C ARG A 130 16.20 -17.11 0.36
N HIS A 131 15.83 -15.91 -0.07
CA HIS A 131 16.70 -15.03 -0.85
C HIS A 131 16.23 -13.57 -0.77
N ILE A 132 17.15 -12.62 -0.97
CA ILE A 132 16.80 -11.20 -1.04
C ILE A 132 16.47 -10.83 -2.49
N ALA A 133 15.31 -10.21 -2.71
CA ALA A 133 14.88 -9.75 -4.03
C ALA A 133 13.92 -8.56 -3.95
N ALA A 134 13.47 -8.07 -5.11
CA ALA A 134 12.42 -7.07 -5.16
C ALA A 134 11.08 -7.67 -4.70
N ALA A 135 10.49 -7.08 -3.67
CA ALA A 135 9.24 -7.50 -3.07
C ALA A 135 8.17 -6.44 -3.29
N TYR A 136 6.93 -6.87 -3.57
CA TYR A 136 5.82 -6.02 -4.01
C TYR A 136 4.63 -6.16 -3.06
N ASN A 137 3.96 -5.05 -2.75
CA ASN A 137 2.69 -5.03 -2.02
C ASN A 137 1.74 -3.97 -2.62
N LEU A 138 0.44 -4.09 -2.37
CA LEU A 138 -0.61 -3.24 -2.94
C LEU A 138 -1.48 -2.67 -1.83
N THR A 139 -1.72 -1.35 -1.83
CA THR A 139 -2.82 -0.82 -1.03
C THR A 139 -4.13 -0.95 -1.81
N VAL A 140 -5.12 -1.62 -1.22
CA VAL A 140 -6.45 -1.86 -1.83
C VAL A 140 -7.51 -1.11 -1.05
N ALA A 141 -8.39 -0.39 -1.75
CA ALA A 141 -9.44 0.42 -1.15
C ALA A 141 -10.43 -0.42 -0.32
N GLU A 142 -10.90 0.18 0.78
CA GLU A 142 -11.97 -0.32 1.67
C GLU A 142 -11.62 -1.62 2.42
N LEU A 143 -11.61 -2.76 1.72
CA LEU A 143 -11.54 -4.07 2.37
C LEU A 143 -10.13 -4.42 2.84
N HIS A 144 -9.10 -3.74 2.33
CA HIS A 144 -7.69 -4.01 2.62
C HIS A 144 -7.33 -5.51 2.49
N THR A 145 -7.89 -6.17 1.46
CA THR A 145 -7.57 -7.54 1.11
C THR A 145 -7.50 -7.69 -0.40
N TYR A 146 -6.83 -8.75 -0.86
CA TYR A 146 -6.85 -9.16 -2.26
C TYR A 146 -6.50 -10.65 -2.39
N TYR A 147 -6.63 -11.20 -3.58
CA TYR A 147 -6.24 -12.57 -3.87
C TYR A 147 -4.94 -12.63 -4.68
N VAL A 148 -3.99 -13.42 -4.20
CA VAL A 148 -2.81 -13.86 -4.96
C VAL A 148 -2.95 -15.31 -5.36
N ILE A 149 -2.33 -15.74 -6.47
CA ILE A 149 -2.56 -17.06 -7.06
C ILE A 149 -1.32 -17.96 -6.89
N ALA A 150 -1.47 -19.05 -6.16
CA ALA A 150 -0.49 -20.12 -6.08
C ALA A 150 -0.77 -21.16 -7.20
N GLY A 151 -0.05 -21.04 -8.32
CA GLY A 151 -0.31 -21.82 -9.54
C GLY A 151 -1.64 -21.41 -10.18
N ASP A 152 -2.69 -22.18 -9.93
CA ASP A 152 -4.07 -21.92 -10.39
C ASP A 152 -5.04 -21.60 -9.25
N THR A 153 -4.55 -21.58 -8.01
CA THR A 153 -5.37 -21.48 -6.81
C THR A 153 -5.24 -20.10 -6.15
N PRO A 154 -6.28 -19.23 -6.22
CA PRO A 154 -6.25 -17.94 -5.54
C PRO A 154 -6.45 -18.10 -4.03
N VAL A 155 -5.65 -17.39 -3.23
CA VAL A 155 -5.73 -17.37 -1.77
C VAL A 155 -5.83 -15.93 -1.26
N LEU A 156 -6.66 -15.72 -0.24
CA LEU A 156 -6.94 -14.41 0.32
C LEU A 156 -5.79 -13.94 1.23
N VAL A 157 -5.28 -12.74 0.95
CA VAL A 157 -4.18 -12.12 1.68
C VAL A 157 -4.58 -10.73 2.18
N HIS A 158 -3.98 -10.34 3.29
CA HIS A 158 -4.21 -9.03 3.89
C HIS A 158 -3.31 -8.00 3.23
N ASN A 159 -3.86 -6.81 3.00
CA ASN A 159 -3.06 -5.64 2.70
C ASN A 159 -2.58 -5.02 4.04
N ASP A 160 -1.52 -5.59 4.62
CA ASP A 160 -0.84 -5.00 5.77
C ASP A 160 0.01 -3.80 5.31
N ASP A 161 -0.64 -2.66 5.20
CA ASP A 161 0.01 -1.35 5.07
C ASP A 161 0.64 -0.94 6.42
N ASP A 162 1.55 -1.74 6.98
CA ASP A 162 2.41 -1.35 8.13
C ASP A 162 3.42 -0.23 7.75
N VAL A 163 3.04 0.60 6.77
CA VAL A 163 3.78 1.76 6.32
C VAL A 163 3.50 2.90 7.28
N ILE A 164 4.46 3.15 8.16
CA ILE A 164 4.44 4.38 8.94
C ILE A 164 4.98 5.51 8.08
N TYR A 165 4.12 6.44 7.72
CA TYR A 165 4.54 7.70 7.12
C TYR A 165 4.95 8.68 8.21
N TYR A 166 6.07 9.36 8.04
CA TYR A 166 6.57 10.35 8.97
C TYR A 166 6.49 11.74 8.37
N ARG A 167 5.99 12.70 9.15
CA ARG A 167 6.16 14.12 8.89
C ARG A 167 7.46 14.58 9.55
N GLY A 168 8.36 15.17 8.76
CA GLY A 168 9.58 15.79 9.28
C GLY A 168 9.31 17.17 9.86
N ILE A 169 9.62 17.35 11.14
CA ILE A 169 9.40 18.60 11.87
C ILE A 169 10.73 19.16 12.33
N ARG A 170 10.87 20.49 12.33
CA ARG A 170 12.05 21.10 12.93
C ARG A 170 11.94 21.00 14.46
N PRO A 171 13.00 20.62 15.19
CA PRO A 171 12.94 20.46 16.65
C PRO A 171 12.50 21.70 17.42
N ASP A 172 12.62 22.89 16.81
CA ASP A 172 12.24 24.19 17.37
C ASP A 172 10.86 24.69 16.90
N SER A 173 10.08 23.85 16.22
CA SER A 173 8.76 24.21 15.69
C SER A 173 7.66 24.04 16.74
N ASP A 174 6.94 25.13 17.03
CA ASP A 174 5.71 25.10 17.83
C ASP A 174 4.45 24.79 16.98
N ASP A 175 4.59 24.68 15.66
CA ASP A 175 3.49 24.37 14.75
C ASP A 175 2.91 22.98 15.04
N HIS A 176 1.60 22.82 14.82
CA HIS A 176 0.98 21.50 14.74
C HIS A 176 1.73 20.61 13.75
N PRO A 177 1.93 19.31 14.02
CA PRO A 177 2.79 18.47 13.20
C PRO A 177 2.54 18.51 11.70
N PHE A 178 1.26 18.50 11.35
CA PHE A 178 0.76 18.51 9.99
C PHE A 178 0.33 19.89 9.51
N TYR A 179 0.72 20.97 10.20
CA TYR A 179 0.46 22.33 9.71
C TYR A 179 1.12 22.54 8.33
N ALA A 180 0.29 22.67 7.29
CA ALA A 180 0.77 22.92 5.93
C ALA A 180 1.12 24.39 5.75
N ARG A 181 2.40 24.72 5.54
CA ARG A 181 2.84 26.10 5.26
C ARG A 181 2.46 26.48 3.83
N ASP A 182 2.53 27.76 3.47
CA ASP A 182 2.16 28.22 2.11
C ASP A 182 2.91 27.48 1.00
N ASN A 183 4.18 27.11 1.24
CA ASN A 183 4.97 26.33 0.29
C ASN A 183 4.54 24.85 0.19
N ASP A 184 3.85 24.32 1.21
CA ASP A 184 3.27 22.98 1.20
C ASP A 184 1.90 22.95 0.48
N ILE A 185 1.33 24.11 0.11
CA ILE A 185 0.01 24.25 -0.53
C ILE A 185 0.15 24.85 -1.94
N PRO A 186 0.63 24.07 -2.93
CA PRO A 186 0.83 24.57 -4.28
C PRO A 186 -0.51 24.78 -4.99
N VAL A 187 -0.86 26.03 -5.29
CA VAL A 187 -2.15 26.40 -5.90
C VAL A 187 -2.05 26.45 -7.43
N ASP A 188 -3.02 25.89 -8.14
CA ASP A 188 -3.22 26.14 -9.56
C ASP A 188 -3.81 27.54 -9.75
N LYS A 189 -3.08 28.43 -10.44
CA LYS A 189 -3.47 29.83 -10.59
C LYS A 189 -4.72 30.04 -11.45
N LYS A 190 -5.12 29.07 -12.28
CA LYS A 190 -6.31 29.16 -13.12
C LYS A 190 -7.57 28.80 -12.35
N THR A 191 -7.51 27.75 -11.54
CA THR A 191 -8.68 27.23 -10.80
C THR A 191 -8.78 27.76 -9.38
N GLY A 192 -7.64 28.17 -8.79
CA GLY A 192 -7.53 28.56 -7.39
C GLY A 192 -7.65 27.39 -6.41
N PHE A 193 -7.50 26.14 -6.89
CA PHE A 193 -7.48 24.93 -6.08
C PHE A 193 -6.03 24.49 -5.81
N VAL A 194 -5.84 23.71 -4.75
CA VAL A 194 -4.58 23.01 -4.51
C VAL A 194 -4.34 22.04 -5.67
N LYS A 195 -3.13 22.03 -6.21
CA LYS A 195 -2.75 21.17 -7.32
C LYS A 195 -2.85 19.71 -6.90
N GLU A 196 -3.54 18.94 -7.71
CA GLU A 196 -3.50 17.48 -7.63
C GLU A 196 -2.05 17.00 -7.76
N GLY A 197 -1.69 15.94 -7.04
CA GLY A 197 -0.36 15.36 -7.14
C GLY A 197 0.72 16.02 -6.29
N LEU A 198 0.42 17.12 -5.60
CA LEU A 198 1.39 17.88 -4.79
C LEU A 198 0.79 18.25 -3.43
N GLY A 199 1.62 18.36 -2.40
CA GLY A 199 1.16 18.84 -1.09
C GLY A 199 2.18 18.65 0.04
N LEU A 200 1.65 18.47 1.25
CA LEU A 200 2.41 18.32 2.48
C LEU A 200 3.30 17.08 2.46
N SER A 201 4.60 17.29 2.67
CA SER A 201 5.62 16.23 2.59
C SER A 201 5.59 15.26 3.75
N LEU A 202 5.61 13.97 3.40
CA LEU A 202 5.83 12.80 4.24
C LEU A 202 7.07 12.03 3.76
N ASP A 203 7.62 11.19 4.63
CA ASP A 203 8.72 10.26 4.31
C ASP A 203 8.50 8.93 5.04
N THR A 204 8.85 7.80 4.41
CA THR A 204 8.83 6.49 5.08
C THR A 204 10.18 6.14 5.71
N ASP A 205 11.22 6.96 5.50
CA ASP A 205 12.54 6.79 6.12
C ASP A 205 12.74 7.82 7.26
N PRO A 206 12.51 7.44 8.53
CA PRO A 206 12.71 8.34 9.67
C PRO A 206 14.18 8.68 9.90
N GLU A 207 15.12 7.82 9.50
CA GLU A 207 16.56 8.09 9.62
C GLU A 207 17.01 9.17 8.63
N TRP A 208 16.43 9.19 7.43
CA TRP A 208 16.67 10.29 6.49
C TRP A 208 16.17 11.64 7.03
N LEU A 209 15.02 11.66 7.70
CA LEU A 209 14.51 12.86 8.36
C LEU A 209 15.47 13.32 9.47
N ARG A 210 15.90 12.40 10.34
CA ARG A 210 16.87 12.66 11.40
C ARG A 210 18.21 13.17 10.87
N ALA A 211 18.71 12.58 9.79
CA ALA A 211 19.96 13.01 9.14
C ALA A 211 19.91 14.46 8.62
N ARG A 212 18.71 15.04 8.46
CA ARG A 212 18.49 16.44 8.08
C ARG A 212 18.17 17.35 9.26
N GLY A 213 18.31 16.85 10.49
CA GLY A 213 18.00 17.58 11.71
C GLY A 213 16.50 17.80 11.90
N MET A 214 15.66 16.89 11.40
CA MET A 214 14.22 16.90 11.63
C MET A 214 13.81 15.77 12.58
N ASP A 215 12.80 16.03 13.40
CA ASP A 215 12.14 15.03 14.21
C ASP A 215 11.06 14.33 13.37
N PRO A 216 11.16 13.01 13.17
CA PRO A 216 10.15 12.26 12.45
C PRO A 216 8.94 12.03 13.34
N VAL A 217 7.78 12.53 12.91
CA VAL A 217 6.51 12.37 13.61
C VAL A 217 5.61 11.42 12.81
N PRO A 218 5.20 10.27 13.37
CA PRO A 218 4.42 9.29 12.62
C PRO A 218 3.01 9.80 12.36
N PHE A 219 2.48 9.57 11.16
CA PHE A 219 1.16 9.98 10.71
C PHE A 219 0.14 8.87 10.96
N ASP A 220 -0.96 9.23 11.63
CA ASP A 220 -2.13 8.38 11.74
C ASP A 220 -2.97 8.46 10.46
N MET A 221 -2.76 7.49 9.57
CA MET A 221 -3.48 7.38 8.29
C MET A 221 -5.00 7.33 8.44
N SER A 222 -5.54 6.89 9.59
CA SER A 222 -6.99 6.87 9.83
C SER A 222 -7.61 8.28 9.92
N THR A 223 -6.76 9.30 10.08
CA THR A 223 -7.18 10.71 10.11
C THR A 223 -7.06 11.41 8.75
N LEU A 224 -6.65 10.68 7.71
CA LEU A 224 -6.62 11.21 6.34
C LEU A 224 -8.06 11.41 5.82
N PRO A 225 -8.45 12.62 5.39
CA PRO A 225 -9.78 12.85 4.84
C PRO A 225 -10.00 12.10 3.52
N ASP A 226 -11.23 11.62 3.28
CA ASP A 226 -11.60 10.83 2.10
C ASP A 226 -11.35 11.52 0.76
N ASN A 227 -11.28 12.86 0.73
CA ASN A 227 -11.00 13.65 -0.47
C ASN A 227 -9.49 13.90 -0.70
N MET A 228 -8.63 13.35 0.15
CA MET A 228 -7.18 13.39 0.04
C MET A 228 -6.60 11.98 -0.09
N ARG A 229 -5.34 11.90 -0.53
CA ARG A 229 -4.59 10.66 -0.65
C ARG A 229 -3.12 10.91 -0.34
N VAL A 230 -2.43 9.89 0.17
CA VAL A 230 -0.98 9.87 0.22
C VAL A 230 -0.46 9.30 -1.10
N ILE A 231 0.46 10.00 -1.74
CA ILE A 231 1.04 9.58 -3.02
C ILE A 231 2.54 9.77 -2.99
N ARG A 232 3.26 8.85 -3.64
CA ARG A 232 4.70 8.98 -3.80
C ARG A 232 5.03 10.20 -4.66
N GLN A 233 5.99 11.00 -4.24
CA GLN A 233 6.46 12.15 -5.00
C GLN A 233 7.99 12.18 -5.11
N GLY A 234 8.49 12.61 -6.27
CA GLY A 234 9.90 12.95 -6.45
C GLY A 234 10.79 11.78 -6.83
N GLN A 235 12.10 12.02 -6.79
CA GLN A 235 13.13 11.04 -7.17
C GLN A 235 13.38 10.01 -6.07
N ARG A 236 13.17 10.38 -4.81
CA ARG A 236 13.32 9.49 -3.67
C ARG A 236 12.12 8.58 -3.56
N ASP A 237 12.42 7.33 -3.33
CA ASP A 237 11.48 6.24 -3.26
C ASP A 237 10.72 6.20 -1.93
N THR A 238 11.29 6.78 -0.87
CA THR A 238 10.61 6.98 0.40
C THR A 238 9.88 8.32 0.55
N HIS A 239 9.88 9.21 -0.46
CA HIS A 239 9.24 10.53 -0.36
C HIS A 239 7.78 10.49 -0.84
N TYR A 240 6.89 11.01 0.02
CA TYR A 240 5.46 11.03 -0.19
C TYR A 240 4.88 12.42 0.05
N VAL A 241 3.67 12.66 -0.44
CA VAL A 241 2.87 13.83 -0.08
C VAL A 241 1.42 13.47 0.17
N ILE A 242 0.78 14.23 1.06
CA ILE A 242 -0.67 14.27 1.17
C ILE A 242 -1.18 15.23 0.10
N ALA A 243 -1.95 14.75 -0.86
CA ALA A 243 -2.46 15.54 -1.97
C ALA A 243 -3.99 15.38 -2.12
N PRO A 244 -4.68 16.35 -2.74
CA PRO A 244 -6.07 16.15 -3.16
C PRO A 244 -6.21 14.91 -4.06
N LYS A 245 -7.31 14.17 -3.90
CA LYS A 245 -7.75 13.19 -4.92
C LYS A 245 -8.13 13.94 -6.21
N GLU A 246 -8.09 13.23 -7.33
CA GLU A 246 -8.50 13.79 -8.62
C GLU A 246 -9.95 14.28 -8.55
N GLY A 247 -10.20 15.51 -9.00
CA GLY A 247 -11.53 16.13 -8.97
C GLY A 247 -12.02 16.61 -7.59
N ALA A 248 -11.18 16.56 -6.55
CA ALA A 248 -11.58 16.97 -5.20
C ALA A 248 -11.72 18.50 -5.03
N ASP A 249 -11.16 19.30 -5.94
CA ASP A 249 -11.32 20.77 -6.00
C ASP A 249 -11.16 21.49 -4.64
N ILE A 250 -10.10 21.16 -3.90
CA ILE A 250 -9.86 21.66 -2.54
C ILE A 250 -9.28 23.08 -2.58
N LYS A 251 -9.88 24.04 -1.85
CA LYS A 251 -9.32 25.39 -1.69
C LYS A 251 -8.15 25.39 -0.70
N PRO A 252 -7.20 26.34 -0.80
CA PRO A 252 -6.03 26.39 0.10
C PRO A 252 -6.37 26.45 1.59
N ALA A 253 -7.44 27.16 1.96
CA ALA A 253 -7.90 27.24 3.35
C ALA A 253 -8.43 25.89 3.85
N ASP A 254 -9.22 25.19 3.04
CA ASP A 254 -9.78 23.88 3.37
C ASP A 254 -8.69 22.82 3.46
N TYR A 255 -7.69 22.88 2.56
CA TYR A 255 -6.52 21.99 2.62
C TYR A 255 -5.76 22.18 3.93
N ARG A 256 -5.50 23.43 4.34
CA ARG A 256 -4.82 23.73 5.60
C ARG A 256 -5.62 23.21 6.80
N ALA A 257 -6.91 23.51 6.85
CA ALA A 257 -7.79 23.05 7.92
C ALA A 257 -7.85 21.51 8.02
N ALA A 258 -7.90 20.83 6.88
CA ALA A 258 -7.84 19.37 6.80
C ALA A 258 -6.51 18.82 7.35
N THR A 259 -5.37 19.40 6.95
CA THR A 259 -4.06 18.97 7.45
C THR A 259 -3.85 19.27 8.93
N GLU A 260 -4.40 20.35 9.46
CA GLU A 260 -4.39 20.65 10.90
C GLU A 260 -5.25 19.66 11.72
N GLY A 261 -6.22 18.99 11.09
CA GLY A 261 -7.03 17.94 11.73
C GLY A 261 -6.37 16.57 11.84
N MET A 262 -5.27 16.35 11.11
CA MET A 262 -4.53 15.08 11.06
C MET A 262 -3.79 14.81 12.36
N ARG A 263 -3.61 13.55 12.73
CA ARG A 263 -3.02 13.17 14.02
C ARG A 263 -1.76 12.35 13.85
N THR A 264 -1.04 12.25 14.97
CA THR A 264 0.10 11.36 15.11
C THR A 264 -0.38 10.03 15.67
N THR A 265 0.13 8.91 15.16
CA THR A 265 -0.08 7.63 15.84
C THR A 265 0.92 7.46 16.98
N THR A 266 0.47 6.95 18.13
CA THR A 266 1.37 6.49 19.19
C THR A 266 1.56 5.00 19.00
N CYS A 267 2.79 4.58 18.67
CA CYS A 267 3.19 3.18 18.80
C CYS A 267 3.06 2.72 20.27
#